data_AF-A0A3M0WFH9-F1
#
_entry.id   AF-A0A3M0WFH9-F1
#
_cell.length_a   1.000
_cell.length_b   1.000
_cell.length_c   1.000
_cell.angle_alpha   90.00
_cell.angle_beta   90.00
_cell.angle_gamma   90.00
#
_symmetry.space_group_name_H-M   'P 1'
#
loop_
_entity.id
_entity.type
_entity.pdbx_description
1 polymer ?
#
loop_
_entity_poly.entity_id
_entity_poly.type
_entity_poly.pdbx_seq_one_letter_code
_entity_poly.pdbx_strand_id
1 'polypeptide(L)'
;MASPSQLLLIADHIKLSLLERQRAISLNLDLNRSQESSIARRGGGDDDVLSNLRLQYNDLSRQFHGESSATAEATLTSPNNPALEQDFAHAQDDPLSSSRDSLDEQDENETNRALLFQKPYTDDNEDGPAPEPTTQMTNQQIHAYHQQVLADQDNQLDSLSESIGRQRHLAMQVGDELEGQIALLDELDSGVDRHQSRLDGAKRRLRGVSDTARANWGMTTIIVLIVILVFLIVVLK
;
A
#
# COMPACT_ATOMS: atom_id res chain seq x y z
N MET A 1 9.52 -6.47 -13.39
CA MET A 1 9.59 -7.26 -14.64
C MET A 1 8.21 -7.27 -15.25
N ALA A 2 8.02 -6.67 -16.42
CA ALA A 2 6.72 -6.67 -17.11
C ALA A 2 6.36 -8.12 -17.46
N SER A 3 5.14 -8.54 -17.11
CA SER A 3 4.71 -9.91 -17.38
C SER A 3 4.64 -10.14 -18.89
N PRO A 4 4.99 -11.33 -19.40
CA PRO A 4 4.96 -11.64 -20.83
C PRO A 4 3.55 -11.41 -21.44
N SER A 5 2.51 -11.55 -20.61
CA SER A 5 1.12 -11.22 -20.92
C SER A 5 0.90 -9.74 -21.23
N GLN A 6 1.55 -8.82 -20.50
CA GLN A 6 1.48 -7.37 -20.77
C GLN A 6 2.16 -7.01 -22.08
N LEU A 7 3.28 -7.67 -22.40
CA LEU A 7 3.97 -7.48 -23.68
C LEU A 7 3.13 -7.97 -24.86
N LEU A 8 2.42 -9.07 -24.69
CA LEU A 8 1.54 -9.64 -25.72
C LEU A 8 0.31 -8.75 -25.95
N LEU A 9 -0.27 -8.20 -24.88
CA LEU A 9 -1.41 -7.28 -24.93
C LEU A 9 -1.03 -5.93 -25.58
N ILE A 10 0.17 -5.42 -25.29
CA ILE A 10 0.72 -4.23 -25.96
C ILE A 10 1.02 -4.52 -27.44
N ALA A 11 1.57 -5.69 -27.75
CA ALA A 11 1.84 -6.09 -29.13
C ALA A 11 0.56 -6.21 -29.96
N ASP A 12 -0.52 -6.74 -29.37
CA ASP A 12 -1.82 -6.83 -30.03
C ASP A 12 -2.45 -5.44 -30.25
N HIS A 13 -2.36 -4.55 -29.26
CA HIS A 13 -2.82 -3.16 -29.40
C HIS A 13 -2.06 -2.39 -30.51
N ILE A 14 -0.74 -2.57 -30.60
CA ILE A 14 0.07 -1.97 -31.67
C ILE A 14 -0.35 -2.52 -33.03
N LYS A 15 -0.57 -3.84 -33.12
CA LYS A 15 -1.00 -4.52 -34.34
C LYS A 15 -2.38 -4.02 -34.80
N LEU A 16 -3.31 -3.83 -33.87
CA LEU A 16 -4.64 -3.27 -34.12
C LEU A 16 -4.55 -1.82 -34.64
N SER A 17 -3.70 -0.98 -34.03
CA SER A 17 -3.50 0.41 -34.48
C SER A 17 -2.91 0.50 -35.91
N LEU A 18 -2.02 -0.44 -36.27
CA LEU A 18 -1.42 -0.50 -37.60
C LEU A 18 -2.42 -0.95 -38.66
N LEU A 19 -3.30 -1.88 -38.31
CA LEU A 19 -4.34 -2.40 -39.21
C LEU A 19 -5.44 -1.36 -39.44
N GLU A 20 -5.83 -0.62 -38.42
CA GLU A 20 -6.77 0.51 -38.53
C GLU A 20 -6.19 1.64 -39.38
N ARG A 21 -4.90 1.96 -39.21
CA ARG A 21 -4.18 2.92 -40.05
C ARG A 21 -4.13 2.48 -41.51
N GLN A 22 -3.85 1.20 -41.79
CA GLN A 22 -3.87 0.66 -43.14
C GLN A 22 -5.27 0.70 -43.77
N ARG A 23 -6.31 0.47 -42.97
CA ARG A 23 -7.72 0.60 -43.38
C ARG A 23 -8.10 2.05 -43.68
N ALA A 24 -7.65 3.02 -42.88
CA ALA A 24 -7.88 4.44 -43.14
C ALA A 24 -7.22 4.91 -44.45
N ILE A 25 -6.01 4.41 -44.73
CA ILE A 25 -5.27 4.71 -45.97
C ILE A 25 -5.97 4.06 -47.18
N SER A 26 -6.49 2.83 -47.06
CA SER A 26 -7.18 2.15 -48.17
C SER A 26 -8.56 2.73 -48.48
N LEU A 27 -9.23 3.32 -47.49
CA LEU A 27 -10.50 4.00 -47.68
C LEU A 27 -10.37 5.46 -48.19
N ASN A 28 -9.16 5.98 -48.38
CA ASN A 28 -8.89 7.35 -48.85
C ASN A 28 -9.77 8.41 -48.15
N LEU A 29 -10.02 8.23 -46.85
CA LEU A 29 -10.58 9.30 -46.03
C LEU A 29 -9.45 10.29 -45.81
N ASP A 30 -9.41 11.34 -46.63
CA ASP A 30 -8.59 12.52 -46.37
C ASP A 30 -8.84 12.98 -44.94
N LEU A 31 -7.89 12.71 -44.05
CA LEU A 31 -7.87 13.24 -42.70
C LEU A 31 -7.90 14.76 -42.83
N ASN A 32 -8.96 15.35 -42.29
CA ASN A 32 -9.18 16.78 -42.20
C ASN A 32 -7.88 17.53 -41.85
N ARG A 33 -7.39 18.31 -42.82
CA ARG A 33 -6.16 19.14 -42.82
C ARG A 33 -6.01 20.05 -41.59
N SER A 34 -7.05 20.24 -40.78
CA SER A 34 -6.97 20.98 -39.51
C SER A 34 -6.29 20.22 -38.38
N GLN A 35 -6.12 18.89 -38.44
CA GLN A 35 -5.36 18.12 -37.43
C GLN A 35 -3.88 17.98 -37.76
N GLU A 36 -3.46 18.20 -39.02
CA GLU A 36 -2.06 18.12 -39.42
C GLU A 36 -1.20 19.25 -38.84
N SER A 37 -1.73 20.43 -38.53
CA SER A 37 -0.94 21.51 -37.91
C SER A 37 -0.54 21.21 -36.46
N SER A 38 -1.34 20.42 -35.74
CA SER A 38 -1.01 19.90 -34.41
C SER A 38 -0.05 18.71 -34.42
N ILE A 39 -0.02 17.94 -35.52
CA ILE A 39 0.84 16.76 -35.65
C ILE A 39 2.21 17.15 -36.24
N ALA A 40 2.25 18.12 -37.17
CA ALA A 40 3.52 18.64 -37.72
C ALA A 40 4.38 19.37 -36.68
N ARG A 41 3.78 19.93 -35.61
CA ARG A 41 4.53 20.53 -34.50
C ARG A 41 5.15 19.49 -33.55
N ARG A 42 4.79 18.22 -33.70
CA ARG A 42 5.22 17.09 -32.86
C ARG A 42 6.36 16.28 -33.49
N GLY A 43 6.55 16.36 -34.82
CA GLY A 43 7.62 15.66 -35.56
C GLY A 43 9.00 16.33 -35.52
N GLY A 44 9.24 17.27 -34.60
CA GLY A 44 10.53 17.97 -34.47
C GLY A 44 11.46 17.43 -33.36
N GLY A 45 11.03 16.41 -32.61
CA GLY A 45 11.80 15.82 -31.51
C GLY A 45 11.86 14.29 -31.52
N ASP A 46 11.29 13.65 -32.54
CA ASP A 46 11.18 12.18 -32.59
C ASP A 46 12.53 11.50 -32.85
N ASP A 47 13.50 12.17 -33.49
CA ASP A 47 14.82 11.61 -33.76
C ASP A 47 15.67 11.44 -32.47
N ASP A 48 15.56 12.39 -31.54
CA ASP A 48 16.21 12.31 -30.23
C ASP A 48 15.53 11.28 -29.33
N VAL A 49 14.22 11.11 -29.47
CA VAL A 49 13.47 10.08 -28.74
C VAL A 49 13.74 8.69 -29.30
N LEU A 50 13.80 8.52 -30.63
CA LEU A 50 14.14 7.25 -31.28
C LEU A 50 15.57 6.82 -30.98
N SER A 51 16.52 7.77 -30.99
CA SER A 51 17.91 7.48 -30.66
C SER A 51 18.06 7.08 -29.20
N ASN A 52 17.40 7.78 -28.26
CA ASN A 52 17.34 7.39 -26.86
C ASN A 52 16.71 6.02 -26.65
N LEU A 53 15.60 5.70 -27.34
CA LEU A 53 14.94 4.41 -27.23
C LEU A 53 15.82 3.27 -27.77
N ARG A 54 16.56 3.54 -28.85
CA ARG A 54 17.52 2.59 -29.42
C ARG A 54 18.71 2.34 -28.48
N LEU A 55 19.19 3.39 -27.80
CA LEU A 55 20.23 3.27 -26.78
C LEU A 55 19.74 2.46 -25.58
N GLN A 56 18.53 2.73 -25.08
CA GLN A 56 17.91 1.99 -23.98
C GLN A 56 17.70 0.51 -24.32
N TYR A 57 17.27 0.21 -25.55
CA TYR A 57 17.12 -1.17 -26.01
C TYR A 57 18.46 -1.91 -26.04
N ASN A 58 19.51 -1.25 -26.53
CA ASN A 58 20.85 -1.84 -26.55
C ASN A 58 21.37 -2.09 -25.13
N ASP A 59 21.13 -1.16 -24.22
CA ASP A 59 21.52 -1.26 -22.82
C ASP A 59 20.82 -2.41 -22.09
N LEU A 60 19.50 -2.53 -22.26
CA LEU A 60 18.71 -3.62 -21.69
C LEU A 60 19.13 -4.98 -22.27
N SER A 61 19.42 -5.02 -23.58
CA SER A 61 19.96 -6.21 -24.23
C SER A 61 21.28 -6.64 -23.60
N ARG A 62 22.17 -5.70 -23.27
CA ARG A 62 23.46 -6.00 -22.62
C ARG A 62 23.30 -6.52 -21.20
N GLN A 63 22.41 -5.89 -20.42
CA GLN A 63 22.08 -6.36 -19.06
C GLN A 63 21.50 -7.78 -19.05
N PHE A 64 20.62 -8.11 -20.02
CA PHE A 64 20.07 -9.46 -20.14
C PHE A 64 21.15 -10.52 -20.44
N HIS A 65 22.21 -10.12 -21.16
CA HIS A 65 23.35 -11.00 -21.45
C HIS A 65 24.45 -10.94 -20.36
N GLY A 66 24.18 -10.28 -19.22
CA GLY A 66 25.07 -10.26 -18.06
C GLY A 66 26.24 -9.28 -18.15
N GLU A 67 26.22 -8.34 -19.09
CA GLU A 67 27.22 -7.28 -19.19
C GLU A 67 26.84 -6.10 -18.28
N SER A 68 27.74 -5.67 -17.39
CA SER A 68 27.52 -4.54 -16.47
C SER A 68 27.33 -3.23 -17.25
N SER A 69 26.20 -2.55 -17.02
CA SER A 69 25.92 -1.24 -17.60
C SER A 69 25.85 -0.15 -16.52
N ALA A 70 26.62 0.93 -16.73
CA ALA A 70 26.60 2.13 -15.90
C ALA A 70 25.23 2.87 -15.95
N THR A 71 24.43 2.65 -16.99
CA THR A 71 23.10 3.24 -17.14
C THR A 71 22.07 2.60 -16.20
N ALA A 72 22.26 1.31 -15.88
CA ALA A 72 21.45 0.58 -14.91
C ALA A 72 21.59 1.16 -13.50
N GLU A 73 22.83 1.46 -13.10
CA GLU A 73 23.14 2.05 -11.79
C GLU A 73 22.59 3.48 -11.67
N ALA A 74 22.61 4.25 -12.76
CA ALA A 74 22.01 5.57 -12.80
C ALA A 74 20.47 5.52 -12.70
N THR A 75 19.81 4.53 -13.32
CA THR A 75 18.36 4.39 -13.30
C THR A 75 17.81 3.91 -11.94
N LEU A 76 18.65 3.33 -11.10
CA LEU A 76 18.31 3.01 -9.70
C LEU A 76 18.26 4.26 -8.81
N THR A 77 18.93 5.35 -9.21
CA THR A 77 19.08 6.56 -8.39
C THR A 77 18.40 7.79 -8.99
N SER A 78 18.09 7.79 -10.29
CA SER A 78 17.42 8.88 -10.98
C SER A 78 16.48 8.34 -12.07
N PRO A 79 15.26 8.89 -12.20
CA PRO A 79 14.32 8.45 -13.22
C PRO A 79 14.84 8.78 -14.63
N ASN A 80 14.67 7.84 -15.55
CA ASN A 80 15.00 8.04 -16.97
C ASN A 80 14.01 8.97 -17.70
N ASN A 81 12.92 9.35 -17.05
CA ASN A 81 11.90 10.26 -17.55
C ASN A 81 11.56 11.31 -16.47
N PRO A 82 11.72 12.61 -16.75
CA PRO A 82 11.41 13.67 -15.77
C PRO A 82 9.94 13.67 -15.35
N ALA A 83 9.02 13.12 -16.15
CA ALA A 83 7.62 13.00 -15.77
C ALA A 83 7.37 12.00 -14.64
N LEU A 84 8.32 11.09 -14.36
CA LEU A 84 8.22 10.05 -13.33
C LEU A 84 8.95 10.43 -12.03
N GLU A 85 9.47 11.65 -11.94
CA GLU A 85 10.27 12.10 -10.80
C GLU A 85 9.48 12.13 -9.48
N GLN A 86 8.19 12.49 -9.55
CA GLN A 86 7.31 12.44 -8.39
C GLN A 86 7.06 11.00 -7.91
N ASP A 87 6.79 10.07 -8.83
CA ASP A 87 6.53 8.67 -8.48
C ASP A 87 7.79 8.01 -7.89
N PHE A 88 8.96 8.36 -8.42
CA PHE A 88 10.25 7.86 -7.92
C PHE A 88 10.54 8.35 -6.50
N ALA A 89 10.20 9.60 -6.17
CA ALA A 89 10.34 10.14 -4.83
C ALA A 89 9.41 9.43 -3.83
N HIS A 90 8.14 9.20 -4.20
CA HIS A 90 7.19 8.49 -3.33
C HIS A 90 7.59 7.02 -3.10
N ALA A 91 8.26 6.38 -4.06
CA ALA A 91 8.72 5.00 -3.90
C ALA A 91 9.96 4.87 -3.00
N GLN A 92 10.74 5.94 -2.80
CA GLN A 92 11.89 5.96 -1.88
C GLN A 92 11.46 6.22 -0.43
N ASP A 93 10.36 6.95 -0.24
CA ASP A 93 9.74 7.19 1.06
C ASP A 93 8.86 5.99 1.46
N ASP A 94 9.47 4.87 1.84
CA ASP A 94 8.75 3.65 2.24
C ASP A 94 8.43 3.68 3.77
N PRO A 95 7.17 3.89 4.21
CA PRO A 95 6.81 3.91 5.63
C PRO A 95 6.78 2.52 6.29
N LEU A 96 7.00 1.45 5.52
CA LEU A 96 6.87 0.04 5.96
C LEU A 96 8.00 -0.47 6.88
N SER A 97 9.01 0.36 7.20
CA SER A 97 10.07 -0.03 8.14
C SER A 97 9.67 0.06 9.62
N SER A 98 8.58 0.73 9.99
CA SER A 98 8.19 0.97 11.39
C SER A 98 7.14 -0.01 11.94
N SER A 99 6.52 -0.85 11.11
CA SER A 99 5.40 -1.72 11.51
C SER A 99 5.75 -3.20 11.66
N ARG A 100 7.03 -3.58 11.69
CA ARG A 100 7.45 -5.00 11.84
C ARG A 100 7.53 -5.51 13.29
N ASP A 101 7.17 -4.69 14.28
CA ASP A 101 7.36 -5.01 15.70
C ASP A 101 6.04 -5.07 16.50
N SER A 102 4.98 -5.65 15.94
CA SER A 102 3.78 -6.02 16.72
C SER A 102 2.79 -6.87 15.91
N LEU A 103 3.03 -8.17 15.82
CA LEU A 103 1.96 -9.13 15.56
C LEU A 103 2.17 -10.35 16.45
N ASP A 104 1.67 -10.23 17.68
CA ASP A 104 1.36 -11.34 18.57
C ASP A 104 0.08 -12.03 18.08
N GLU A 105 0.22 -13.33 17.85
CA GLU A 105 -0.73 -14.45 17.86
C GLU A 105 -2.24 -14.15 17.98
N GLN A 106 -2.97 -14.35 16.87
CA GLN A 106 -4.36 -14.87 16.90
C GLN A 106 -4.56 -15.93 15.80
N ASP A 107 -4.84 -17.15 16.28
CA ASP A 107 -4.56 -18.47 15.70
C ASP A 107 -5.59 -19.02 14.68
N GLU A 108 -6.49 -18.20 14.13
CA GLU A 108 -7.57 -18.72 13.25
C GLU A 108 -7.35 -18.51 11.75
N ASN A 109 -6.37 -17.68 11.36
CA ASN A 109 -6.12 -17.38 9.95
C ASN A 109 -4.89 -18.09 9.37
N GLU A 110 -4.09 -18.77 10.20
CA GLU A 110 -2.86 -19.47 9.81
C GLU A 110 -3.16 -20.62 8.82
N THR A 111 -4.26 -21.34 9.02
CA THR A 111 -4.67 -22.48 8.16
C THR A 111 -5.10 -22.03 6.77
N ASN A 112 -5.89 -20.95 6.68
CA ASN A 112 -6.29 -20.39 5.38
C ASN A 112 -5.09 -19.75 4.65
N ARG A 113 -4.19 -19.10 5.40
CA ARG A 113 -2.93 -18.57 4.84
C ARG A 113 -2.01 -19.68 4.34
N ALA A 114 -1.86 -20.76 5.10
CA ALA A 114 -1.03 -21.90 4.74
C ALA A 114 -1.55 -22.62 3.48
N LEU A 115 -2.88 -22.71 3.30
CA LEU A 115 -3.49 -23.28 2.09
C LEU A 115 -3.27 -22.41 0.84
N LEU A 116 -3.19 -21.08 1.00
CA LEU A 116 -2.85 -20.14 -0.07
C LEU A 116 -1.38 -20.22 -0.50
N PHE A 117 -0.48 -20.65 0.39
CA PHE A 117 0.97 -20.74 0.13
C PHE A 117 1.50 -22.16 -0.10
N GLN A 118 0.63 -23.19 -0.09
CA GLN A 118 1.07 -24.59 -0.18
C GLN A 118 1.46 -25.05 -1.59
N LYS A 119 1.30 -24.21 -2.61
CA LYS A 119 1.91 -24.47 -3.93
C LYS A 119 3.17 -23.61 -4.09
N PRO A 120 4.36 -24.23 -4.03
CA PRO A 120 5.53 -23.66 -4.69
C PRO A 120 5.11 -23.29 -6.12
N TYR A 121 5.47 -22.09 -6.56
CA TYR A 121 5.33 -21.70 -7.95
C TYR A 121 6.27 -22.61 -8.76
N THR A 122 5.76 -23.75 -9.23
CA THR A 122 6.51 -24.63 -10.13
C THR A 122 6.33 -24.12 -11.54
N ASP A 123 7.44 -23.78 -12.20
CA ASP A 123 7.52 -23.51 -13.64
C ASP A 123 7.39 -24.83 -14.45
N ASP A 124 6.44 -25.70 -14.08
CA ASP A 124 6.07 -26.85 -14.89
C ASP A 124 4.94 -26.39 -15.82
N ASN A 125 5.33 -25.61 -16.83
CA ASN A 125 4.53 -25.42 -18.03
C ASN A 125 4.64 -26.68 -18.91
N GLU A 126 4.06 -27.81 -18.47
CA GLU A 126 3.88 -28.99 -19.33
C GLU A 126 2.75 -28.80 -20.36
N ASP A 127 1.92 -27.77 -20.20
CA ASP A 127 1.06 -27.27 -21.25
C ASP A 127 1.73 -26.07 -21.91
N GLY A 128 2.19 -26.25 -23.16
CA GLY A 128 2.55 -25.12 -24.02
C GLY A 128 1.41 -24.09 -24.09
N PRO A 129 1.67 -22.86 -24.60
CA PRO A 129 0.72 -21.76 -24.55
C PRO A 129 -0.68 -22.25 -24.91
N ALA A 130 -1.61 -22.16 -23.94
CA ALA A 130 -2.97 -22.62 -24.11
C ALA A 130 -3.48 -22.14 -25.48
N PRO A 131 -4.04 -23.03 -26.32
CA PRO A 131 -4.40 -22.65 -27.67
C PRO A 131 -5.36 -21.47 -27.58
N GLU A 132 -4.90 -20.31 -28.07
CA GLU A 132 -5.70 -19.09 -28.17
C GLU A 132 -7.03 -19.49 -28.82
N PRO A 133 -8.19 -19.26 -28.17
CA PRO A 133 -9.48 -19.71 -28.67
C PRO A 133 -9.81 -19.13 -30.06
N THR A 134 -9.08 -18.10 -30.48
CA THR A 134 -9.17 -17.40 -31.75
C THR A 134 -8.38 -18.05 -32.89
N THR A 135 -7.49 -19.02 -32.61
CA THR A 135 -6.53 -19.57 -33.62
C THR A 135 -7.23 -20.26 -34.81
N GLN A 136 -8.44 -20.78 -34.61
CA GLN A 136 -9.24 -21.45 -35.65
C GLN A 136 -10.47 -20.65 -36.10
N MET A 137 -10.64 -19.42 -35.59
CA MET A 137 -11.81 -18.59 -35.87
C MET A 137 -11.60 -17.74 -37.13
N THR A 138 -12.66 -17.53 -37.91
CA THR A 138 -12.61 -16.60 -39.05
C THR A 138 -12.54 -15.15 -38.57
N ASN A 139 -12.02 -14.22 -39.37
CA ASN A 139 -11.93 -12.79 -38.98
C ASN A 139 -13.27 -12.19 -38.48
N GLN A 140 -14.41 -12.63 -39.04
CA GLN A 140 -15.73 -12.18 -38.59
C GLN A 140 -16.11 -12.78 -37.23
N GLN A 141 -15.74 -14.05 -36.97
CA GLN A 141 -15.97 -14.71 -35.68
C GLN A 141 -15.05 -14.16 -34.60
N ILE A 142 -13.79 -13.87 -34.93
CA ILE A 142 -12.86 -13.17 -34.03
C ILE A 142 -13.44 -11.82 -33.65
N HIS A 143 -13.93 -11.03 -34.61
CA HIS A 143 -14.54 -9.74 -34.29
C HIS A 143 -15.75 -9.88 -33.35
N ALA A 144 -16.65 -10.83 -33.60
CA ALA A 144 -17.81 -11.08 -32.74
C ALA A 144 -17.38 -11.52 -31.32
N TYR A 145 -16.37 -12.39 -31.22
CA TYR A 145 -15.81 -12.83 -29.94
C TYR A 145 -15.18 -11.67 -29.16
N HIS A 146 -14.37 -10.85 -29.81
CA HIS A 146 -13.75 -9.68 -29.17
C HIS A 146 -14.78 -8.64 -28.73
N GLN A 147 -15.86 -8.43 -29.51
CA GLN A 147 -16.94 -7.53 -29.11
C GLN A 147 -17.64 -8.02 -27.83
N GLN A 148 -17.82 -9.33 -27.68
CA GLN A 148 -18.35 -9.92 -26.45
C GLN A 148 -17.37 -9.77 -25.28
N VAL A 149 -16.07 -10.02 -25.51
CA VAL A 149 -15.03 -9.88 -24.49
C VAL A 149 -14.88 -8.43 -24.01
N LEU A 150 -15.05 -7.45 -24.90
CA LEU A 150 -15.05 -6.03 -24.54
C LEU A 150 -16.28 -5.67 -23.69
N ALA A 151 -17.46 -6.16 -24.08
CA ALA A 151 -18.68 -5.95 -23.30
C ALA A 151 -18.58 -6.59 -21.90
N ASP A 152 -18.01 -7.79 -21.78
CA ASP A 152 -17.79 -8.44 -20.48
C ASP A 152 -16.77 -7.69 -19.61
N GLN A 153 -15.75 -7.08 -20.21
CA GLN A 153 -14.79 -6.24 -19.48
C GLN A 153 -15.42 -4.93 -19.00
N ASP A 154 -16.22 -4.26 -19.83
CA ASP A 154 -16.92 -3.05 -19.41
C ASP A 154 -17.84 -3.33 -18.20
N ASN A 155 -18.55 -4.46 -18.22
CA ASN A 155 -19.36 -4.90 -17.08
C ASN A 155 -18.53 -5.14 -15.80
N GLN A 156 -17.30 -5.67 -15.94
CA GLN A 156 -16.38 -5.83 -14.81
C GLN A 156 -15.85 -4.49 -14.30
N LEU A 157 -15.56 -3.54 -15.20
CA LEU A 157 -15.13 -2.20 -14.84
C LEU A 157 -16.24 -1.42 -14.13
N ASP A 158 -17.50 -1.61 -14.49
CA ASP A 158 -18.64 -1.02 -13.78
C ASP A 158 -18.73 -1.56 -12.35
N SER A 159 -18.58 -2.88 -12.17
CA SER A 159 -18.56 -3.48 -10.82
C SER A 159 -17.35 -3.02 -10.00
N LEU A 160 -16.20 -2.82 -10.64
CA LEU A 160 -14.99 -2.30 -9.98
C LEU A 160 -15.15 -0.82 -9.64
N SER A 161 -15.76 -0.03 -10.51
CA SER A 161 -16.07 1.38 -10.29
C SER A 161 -17.01 1.55 -9.09
N GLU A 162 -18.03 0.69 -8.98
CA GLU A 162 -18.93 0.69 -7.84
C GLU A 162 -18.19 0.33 -6.53
N SER A 163 -17.30 -0.66 -6.57
CA SER A 163 -16.52 -1.06 -5.38
C SER A 163 -15.52 0.02 -4.96
N ILE A 164 -14.84 0.66 -5.91
CA ILE A 164 -13.96 1.82 -5.68
C ILE A 164 -14.77 2.99 -5.13
N GLY A 165 -15.99 3.21 -5.63
CA GLY A 165 -16.90 4.24 -5.11
C GLY A 165 -17.25 4.03 -3.63
N ARG A 166 -17.59 2.79 -3.26
CA ARG A 166 -17.84 2.41 -1.85
C ARG A 166 -16.57 2.52 -1.00
N GLN A 167 -15.42 2.09 -1.52
CA GLN A 167 -14.14 2.20 -0.82
C GLN A 167 -13.77 3.65 -0.55
N ARG A 168 -13.95 4.55 -1.53
CA ARG A 168 -13.76 5.99 -1.35
C ARG A 168 -14.68 6.55 -0.27
N HIS A 169 -15.93 6.12 -0.23
CA HIS A 169 -16.87 6.55 0.82
C HIS A 169 -16.41 6.11 2.21
N LEU A 170 -15.99 4.85 2.37
CA LEU A 170 -15.41 4.35 3.61
C LEU A 170 -14.13 5.12 3.98
N ALA A 171 -13.26 5.43 3.01
CA ALA A 171 -12.04 6.20 3.27
C ALA A 171 -12.34 7.61 3.78
N MET A 172 -13.37 8.28 3.25
CA MET A 172 -13.80 9.58 3.77
C MET A 172 -14.34 9.47 5.19
N GLN A 173 -15.18 8.46 5.47
CA GLN A 173 -15.72 8.23 6.81
C GLN A 173 -14.62 7.89 7.83
N VAL A 174 -13.63 7.07 7.45
CA VAL A 174 -12.46 6.78 8.27
C VAL A 174 -11.66 8.05 8.51
N GLY A 175 -11.51 8.92 7.50
CA GLY A 175 -10.87 10.23 7.66
C GLY A 175 -11.58 11.11 8.70
N ASP A 176 -12.90 11.23 8.61
CA ASP A 176 -13.70 12.02 9.55
C ASP A 176 -13.64 11.46 10.99
N GLU A 177 -13.68 10.13 11.13
CA GLU A 177 -13.56 9.45 12.43
C GLU A 177 -12.14 9.59 13.02
N LEU A 178 -11.10 9.52 12.19
CA LEU A 178 -9.72 9.77 12.63
C LEU A 178 -9.53 11.20 13.13
N GLU A 179 -10.10 12.20 12.45
CA GLU A 179 -10.10 13.60 12.92
C GLU A 179 -10.83 13.72 14.27
N GLY A 180 -11.98 13.03 14.41
CA GLY A 180 -12.68 12.92 15.69
C GLY A 180 -11.85 12.26 16.79
N GLN A 181 -11.10 11.21 16.45
CA GLN A 181 -10.22 10.51 17.39
C GLN A 181 -9.02 11.36 17.80
N ILE A 182 -8.49 12.22 16.92
CA ILE A 182 -7.46 13.20 17.30
C ILE A 182 -7.99 14.15 18.37
N ALA A 183 -9.21 14.66 18.21
CA ALA A 183 -9.84 15.50 19.22
C ALA A 183 -10.09 14.75 20.54
N LEU A 184 -10.47 13.48 20.48
CA LEU A 184 -10.64 12.64 21.67
C LEU A 184 -9.31 12.33 22.36
N LEU A 185 -8.22 12.16 21.60
CA LEU A 185 -6.88 11.95 22.15
C LEU A 185 -6.36 13.18 22.89
N ASP A 186 -6.66 14.39 22.42
CA ASP A 186 -6.29 15.64 23.11
C ASP A 186 -7.03 15.79 24.47
N GLU A 187 -8.31 15.43 24.51
CA GLU A 187 -9.08 15.37 25.76
C GLU A 187 -8.54 14.26 26.69
N LEU A 188 -8.16 13.10 26.13
CA LEU A 188 -7.53 12.03 26.89
C LEU A 188 -6.21 12.50 27.52
N ASP A 189 -5.35 13.19 26.77
CA ASP A 189 -4.06 13.71 27.25
C ASP A 189 -4.27 14.70 28.40
N SER A 190 -5.21 15.64 28.22
CA SER A 190 -5.65 16.57 29.26
C SER A 190 -6.19 15.86 30.51
N GLY A 191 -6.92 14.76 30.32
CA GLY A 191 -7.40 13.89 31.38
C GLY A 191 -6.27 13.19 32.13
N VAL A 192 -5.29 12.64 31.40
CA VAL A 192 -4.10 11.98 31.94
C VAL A 192 -3.28 12.95 32.78
N ASP A 193 -3.05 14.18 32.31
CA ASP A 193 -2.34 15.22 33.07
C ASP A 193 -3.00 15.56 34.41
N ARG A 194 -4.34 15.61 34.41
CA ARG A 194 -5.13 15.81 35.64
C ARG A 194 -5.01 14.61 36.57
N HIS A 195 -5.07 13.39 36.04
CA HIS A 195 -4.91 12.17 36.84
C HIS A 195 -3.51 12.07 37.44
N GLN A 196 -2.47 12.40 36.68
CA GLN A 196 -1.08 12.49 37.14
C GLN A 196 -0.94 13.50 38.29
N SER A 197 -1.50 14.71 38.13
CA SER A 197 -1.50 15.74 39.17
C SER A 197 -2.21 15.28 40.46
N ARG A 198 -3.34 14.56 40.34
CA ARG A 198 -4.06 14.00 41.49
C ARG A 198 -3.27 12.87 42.16
N LEU A 199 -2.64 12.00 41.38
CA LEU A 199 -1.78 10.93 41.87
C LEU A 199 -0.56 11.49 42.61
N ASP A 200 0.08 12.53 42.09
CA ASP A 200 1.20 13.19 42.75
C ASP A 200 0.78 13.84 44.08
N GLY A 201 -0.39 14.48 44.11
CA GLY A 201 -1.00 14.98 45.33
C GLY A 201 -1.27 13.86 46.35
N ALA A 202 -1.86 12.76 45.91
CA ALA A 202 -2.13 11.59 46.75
C ALA A 202 -0.84 10.96 47.30
N LYS A 203 0.18 10.80 46.45
CA LYS A 203 1.51 10.29 46.83
C LYS A 203 2.19 11.17 47.87
N ARG A 204 2.11 12.50 47.73
CA ARG A 204 2.63 13.45 48.74
C ARG A 204 1.91 13.32 50.07
N ARG A 205 0.57 13.19 50.07
CA ARG A 205 -0.21 12.98 51.29
C ARG A 205 0.13 11.64 51.95
N LEU A 206 0.26 10.58 51.16
CA LEU A 206 0.62 9.24 51.64
C LEU A 206 2.02 9.24 52.28
N ARG A 207 3.00 9.92 51.66
CA ARG A 207 4.33 10.17 52.26
C ARG A 207 4.23 10.95 53.58
N GLY A 208 3.43 12.01 53.62
CA GLY A 208 3.21 12.78 54.86
C GLY A 208 2.60 11.93 55.98
N VAL A 209 1.66 11.03 55.66
CA VAL A 209 1.08 10.09 56.62
C VAL A 209 2.12 9.07 57.10
N SER A 210 2.93 8.49 56.20
CA SER A 210 3.98 7.54 56.60
C SER A 210 5.04 8.19 57.49
N ASP A 211 5.43 9.42 57.19
CA ASP A 211 6.43 10.16 57.96
C ASP A 211 5.89 10.54 59.35
N THR A 212 4.64 11.00 59.42
CA THR A 212 3.98 11.32 60.70
C THR A 212 3.75 10.07 61.54
N ALA A 213 3.35 8.96 60.92
CA ALA A 213 3.19 7.67 61.60
C ALA A 213 4.53 7.19 62.19
N ARG A 214 5.63 7.34 61.45
CA ARG A 214 6.97 6.97 61.91
C ARG A 214 7.45 7.82 63.09
N ALA A 215 7.18 9.12 63.08
CA ALA A 215 7.54 10.02 64.18
C ALA A 215 6.78 9.67 65.47
N ASN A 216 5.49 9.34 65.36
CA ASN A 216 4.65 9.04 66.51
C ASN A 216 4.69 7.57 66.95
N TRP A 217 5.38 6.70 66.19
CA TRP A 217 5.31 5.26 66.36
C TRP A 217 5.72 4.80 67.76
N GLY A 218 6.72 5.44 68.35
CA GLY A 218 7.16 5.16 69.73
C GLY A 218 6.08 5.51 70.78
N MET A 219 5.44 6.67 70.65
CA MET A 219 4.38 7.11 71.55
C MET A 219 3.13 6.22 71.43
N THR A 220 2.70 5.91 70.20
CA THR A 220 1.53 5.03 69.98
C THR A 220 1.77 3.64 70.52
N THR A 221 2.98 3.09 70.36
CA THR A 221 3.35 1.77 70.90
C THR A 221 3.26 1.73 72.43
N ILE A 222 3.74 2.77 73.11
CA ILE A 222 3.66 2.87 74.58
C ILE A 222 2.19 2.93 75.03
N ILE A 223 1.35 3.74 74.38
CA ILE A 223 -0.09 3.85 74.73
C ILE A 223 -0.81 2.50 74.53
N VAL A 224 -0.56 1.82 73.41
CA VAL A 224 -1.13 0.49 73.14
C VAL A 224 -0.71 -0.53 74.20
N LEU A 225 0.57 -0.53 74.61
CA LEU A 225 1.05 -1.38 75.70
C LEU A 225 0.32 -1.10 77.02
N ILE A 226 0.06 0.18 77.35
CA ILE A 226 -0.70 0.55 78.55
C ILE A 226 -2.14 0.05 78.47
N VAL A 227 -2.81 0.20 77.33
CA VAL A 227 -4.19 -0.29 77.15
C VAL A 227 -4.24 -1.82 77.29
N ILE A 228 -3.30 -2.54 76.69
CA ILE A 228 -3.19 -4.00 76.83
C ILE A 228 -2.97 -4.39 78.29
N LEU A 229 -2.10 -3.67 79.02
CA LEU A 229 -1.84 -3.92 80.43
C LEU A 229 -3.09 -3.69 81.30
N VAL A 230 -3.81 -2.60 81.07
CA VAL A 230 -5.07 -2.31 81.78
C VAL A 230 -6.12 -3.38 81.48
N PHE A 231 -6.24 -3.80 80.22
CA PHE A 231 -7.14 -4.87 79.82
C PHE A 231 -6.79 -6.19 80.51
N LEU A 232 -5.50 -6.56 80.54
CA LEU A 232 -5.02 -7.73 81.27
C LEU A 232 -5.33 -7.64 82.76
N ILE A 233 -5.19 -6.47 83.38
CA ILE A 233 -5.57 -6.28 84.79
C ILE A 233 -7.06 -6.53 85.00
N VAL A 234 -7.93 -6.02 84.12
CA VAL A 234 -9.39 -6.23 84.23
C VAL A 234 -9.77 -7.69 84.04
N VAL A 235 -9.09 -8.41 83.15
CA VAL A 235 -9.38 -9.83 82.88
C VAL A 235 -8.78 -10.77 83.92
N LEU A 236 -7.60 -10.43 84.47
CA LEU A 236 -6.90 -11.24 85.47
C LEU A 236 -7.41 -11.02 86.90
N LYS A 237 -8.06 -9.89 87.16
CA LYS A 237 -8.63 -9.52 88.46
C LYS A 237 -10.07 -9.98 88.60
#